data_AF-A0A822FWB8-F1
#
_entry.id   AF-A0A822FWB8-F1
#
_cell.length_a   1.000
_cell.length_b   1.000
_cell.length_c   1.000
_cell.angle_alpha   90.00
_cell.angle_beta   90.00
_cell.angle_gamma   90.00
#
_symmetry.space_group_name_H-M   'P 1'
#
loop_
_entity.id
_entity.type
_entity.pdbx_description
1 polymer ?
#
loop_
_entity_poly.entity_id
_entity_poly.type
_entity_poly.pdbx_seq_one_letter_code
_entity_poly.pdbx_strand_id
1 'polypeptide(L)' 'MAMEEIEYLTANVGGLITLNAFTSTSIDPEIALSFILDSMNYDGNHAVFFEIRINTELSLTNPYAKISSVSTMPNECE' A
#
# COMPACT_ATOMS: atom_id res chain seq x y z
N MET A 1 4.57 8.73 7.40
CA MET A 1 5.51 9.22 6.35
C MET A 1 5.94 10.62 6.75
N ALA A 2 7.24 10.91 6.76
CA ALA A 2 7.75 12.23 7.07
C ALA A 2 7.38 13.21 5.94
N MET A 3 7.28 14.51 6.25
CA MET A 3 6.92 15.53 5.25
C MET A 3 7.91 15.55 4.07
N GLU A 4 9.21 15.39 4.35
CA GLU A 4 10.27 15.36 3.33
C GLU A 4 10.06 14.24 2.30
N GLU A 5 9.56 13.07 2.74
CA GLU A 5 9.24 11.95 1.87
C GLU A 5 8.02 12.26 0.99
N ILE A 6 7.00 12.93 1.55
CA ILE A 6 5.80 13.35 0.79
C ILE A 6 6.17 14.38 -0.27
N GLU A 7 7.01 15.36 0.08
CA GLU A 7 7.53 16.35 -0.85
C GLU A 7 8.34 15.69 -1.97
N TYR A 8 9.18 14.71 -1.65
CA TYR A 8 9.92 13.92 -2.63
C TYR A 8 8.99 13.17 -3.59
N LEU A 9 7.95 12.49 -3.09
CA LEU A 9 6.96 11.81 -3.93
C LEU A 9 6.22 12.79 -4.85
N THR A 10 5.84 13.96 -4.32
CA THR A 10 5.13 15.00 -5.06
C THR A 10 5.99 15.60 -6.18
N ALA A 11 7.28 15.81 -5.93
CA ALA A 11 8.21 16.31 -6.93
C ALA A 11 8.51 15.28 -8.05
N ASN A 12 8.26 13.99 -7.80
CA ASN A 12 8.57 12.88 -8.71
C ASN A 12 7.32 12.15 -9.24
N VAL A 13 6.18 12.86 -9.36
CA VAL A 13 4.97 12.30 -9.98
C VAL A 13 5.25 11.77 -11.38
N GLY A 14 4.79 10.55 -11.66
CA GLY A 14 5.10 9.81 -12.89
C GLY A 14 6.38 8.97 -12.82
N GLY A 15 7.14 9.08 -11.72
CA GLY A 15 8.28 8.23 -11.42
C GLY A 15 7.90 6.83 -10.95
N LEU A 16 8.93 6.00 -10.74
CA LEU A 16 8.79 4.65 -10.20
C LEU A 16 9.05 4.68 -8.69
N ILE A 17 8.15 4.05 -7.93
CA ILE A 17 8.34 3.79 -6.50
C ILE A 17 8.82 2.35 -6.36
N THR A 18 9.92 2.16 -5.64
CA THR A 18 10.43 0.85 -5.27
C THR A 18 10.36 0.67 -3.77
N LEU A 19 9.90 -0.50 -3.34
CA LEU A 19 9.78 -0.87 -1.93
C LEU A 19 10.72 -2.04 -1.68
N ASN A 20 11.47 -1.99 -0.58
CA ASN A 20 12.47 -3.00 -0.22
C ASN A 20 11.90 -4.15 0.65
N ALA A 21 10.58 -4.17 0.85
CA ALA A 21 9.85 -5.17 1.61
C ALA A 21 8.59 -5.60 0.84
N PHE A 22 8.03 -6.75 1.21
CA PHE A 22 6.68 -7.12 0.77
C PHE A 22 5.69 -6.04 1.18
N THR A 23 4.84 -5.65 0.25
CA THR A 23 3.80 -4.63 0.49
C THR A 23 2.47 -5.36 0.56
N SER A 24 1.88 -5.43 1.76
CA SER A 24 0.51 -5.93 1.91
C SER A 24 -0.47 -4.82 1.52
N THR A 25 -1.51 -5.19 0.80
CA THR A 25 -2.53 -4.28 0.26
C THR A 25 -3.88 -4.98 0.37
N SER A 26 -4.95 -4.23 0.61
CA SER A 26 -6.31 -4.78 0.56
C SER A 26 -7.04 -4.27 -0.67
N ILE A 27 -7.87 -5.12 -1.27
CA ILE A 27 -8.85 -4.70 -2.28
C ILE A 27 -10.02 -3.91 -1.67
N ASP A 28 -10.20 -3.97 -0.34
CA ASP A 28 -11.21 -3.23 0.40
C ASP A 28 -10.59 -1.94 0.98
N PRO A 29 -11.03 -0.76 0.51
CA PRO A 29 -10.53 0.52 1.01
C PRO A 29 -10.75 0.72 2.51
N GLU A 30 -11.84 0.20 3.09
CA GLU A 30 -12.12 0.37 4.52
C GLU A 30 -11.10 -0.39 5.38
N ILE A 31 -10.71 -1.58 4.92
CA ILE A 31 -9.67 -2.39 5.56
C ILE A 31 -8.32 -1.68 5.44
N ALA A 32 -7.96 -1.20 4.23
CA ALA A 32 -6.72 -0.44 4.04
C ALA A 32 -6.65 0.83 4.91
N LEU A 33 -7.77 1.54 5.08
CA LEU A 33 -7.87 2.70 5.97
C LEU A 33 -7.75 2.32 7.45
N SER A 34 -8.19 1.12 7.86
CA SER A 34 -8.11 0.70 9.27
C SER A 34 -6.67 0.66 9.80
N PHE A 35 -5.69 0.37 8.93
CA PHE A 35 -4.26 0.39 9.27
C PHE A 35 -3.68 1.80 9.52
N ILE A 36 -4.41 2.86 9.15
CA ILE A 36 -3.96 4.24 9.37
C ILE A 36 -4.09 4.64 10.84
N LEU A 37 -5.04 4.06 11.58
CA LEU A 37 -5.38 4.47 12.95
C LEU A 37 -4.19 4.34 13.91
N ASP A 38 -3.33 3.33 13.71
CA ASP A 38 -2.14 3.12 14.53
C ASP A 38 -1.04 4.17 14.29
N SER A 39 -1.00 4.73 13.07
CA SER A 39 0.02 5.70 12.66
C SER A 39 -0.20 7.12 13.20
N MET A 40 -1.44 7.44 13.62
CA MET A 40 -1.82 8.76 14.13
C MET A 40 -1.27 9.06 15.53
N ASN A 41 -0.65 8.07 16.19
CA ASN A 41 -0.05 8.22 17.52
C ASN A 41 1.43 8.65 17.49
N TYR A 42 2.02 8.83 16.31
CA TYR A 42 3.42 9.23 16.17
C TYR A 42 3.55 10.68 15.72
N ASP A 43 4.11 11.53 16.59
CA ASP A 43 4.39 12.93 16.28
C ASP A 43 5.26 13.07 15.01
N GLY A 44 4.84 13.94 14.09
CA GLY A 44 5.58 14.24 12.86
C GLY A 44 5.35 13.27 11.69
N ASN A 45 4.59 12.20 11.88
CA ASN A 45 4.20 11.30 10.80
C ASN A 45 2.86 11.67 10.18
N HIS A 46 2.81 11.68 8.86
CA HIS A 46 1.57 11.81 8.09
C HIS A 46 1.09 10.45 7.64
N ALA A 47 -0.22 10.23 7.77
CA ALA A 47 -0.93 9.12 7.17
C ALA A 47 -1.04 9.33 5.65
N VAL A 48 -0.73 8.29 4.89
CA VAL A 48 -0.82 8.30 3.42
C VAL A 48 -1.63 7.09 2.99
N PHE A 49 -2.63 7.33 2.15
CA PHE A 49 -3.44 6.28 1.52
C PHE A 49 -2.98 6.07 0.08
N PHE A 50 -2.59 4.85 -0.27
CA PHE A 50 -2.16 4.48 -1.62
C PHE A 50 -3.27 3.77 -2.38
N GLU A 51 -3.73 4.36 -3.48
CA GLU A 51 -4.55 3.66 -4.47
C GLU A 51 -3.64 2.98 -5.50
N ILE A 52 -3.65 1.64 -5.54
CA ILE A 52 -2.81 0.85 -6.44
C ILE A 52 -3.70 0.21 -7.50
N ARG A 53 -3.33 0.39 -8.78
CA ARG A 53 -4.01 -0.25 -9.91
C ARG A 53 -3.10 -1.32 -10.51
N ILE A 54 -3.55 -2.56 -10.44
CA ILE A 54 -2.83 -3.71 -10.99
C ILE A 54 -3.45 -4.06 -12.34
N ASN A 55 -2.64 -4.05 -13.40
CA ASN A 55 -3.06 -4.60 -14.69
C ASN A 55 -2.93 -6.12 -14.66
N THR A 56 -4.06 -6.81 -14.53
CA THR A 56 -4.13 -8.28 -14.43
C THR A 56 -3.92 -8.99 -15.78
N GLU A 57 -3.90 -8.26 -16.90
CA GLU A 57 -3.68 -8.82 -18.24
C GLU A 57 -2.19 -9.03 -18.54
N LEU A 58 -1.29 -8.46 -17.72
CA LEU A 58 0.17 -8.65 -17.80
C LEU A 58 0.56 -10.02 -17.21
N SER A 59 0.16 -11.08 -17.90
CA SER A 59 0.26 -12.49 -17.45
C SER A 59 1.69 -13.00 -17.24
N LEU A 60 2.70 -12.31 -17.79
CA LEU A 60 4.09 -12.75 -17.74
C LEU A 60 4.81 -12.40 -16.43
N THR A 61 4.35 -11.39 -15.69
CA THR A 61 5.08 -10.90 -14.50
C THR A 61 4.35 -11.14 -13.19
N ASN A 62 3.01 -11.27 -13.20
CA ASN A 62 2.15 -11.44 -12.01
C ASN A 62 2.77 -10.83 -10.74
N PRO A 63 3.00 -9.50 -10.69
CA PRO A 63 3.79 -8.86 -9.64
C PRO A 63 3.01 -8.74 -8.31
N TYR A 64 1.99 -9.55 -8.11
CA TYR A 64 1.10 -9.57 -6.96
C TYR A 64 0.67 -11.00 -6.66
N ALA A 65 0.29 -11.25 -5.42
CA ALA A 65 -0.27 -12.52 -4.98
C ALA A 65 -1.52 -12.24 -4.16
N LYS A 66 -2.66 -12.80 -4.58
CA LYS A 66 -3.88 -12.81 -3.76
C LYS A 66 -3.77 -13.94 -2.75
N ILE A 67 -3.71 -13.62 -1.46
CA ILE A 67 -3.39 -14.59 -0.41
C ILE A 67 -4.51 -14.79 0.60
N SER A 68 -5.65 -14.11 0.44
CA SER A 68 -6.76 -14.16 1.41
C SER A 68 -7.26 -15.59 1.72
N SER A 69 -7.10 -16.58 0.83
CA SER A 69 -7.48 -17.97 1.10
C SER A 69 -6.51 -18.76 1.99
N VAL A 70 -5.28 -18.28 2.16
CA VAL A 70 -4.21 -18.92 2.94
C VAL A 70 -3.68 -18.05 4.07
N SER A 71 -4.13 -16.79 4.16
CA SER A 71 -3.81 -15.85 5.25
C SER A 71 -4.46 -16.29 6.56
N THR A 72 -3.82 -15.96 7.68
CA THR A 72 -4.43 -16.07 9.02
C THR A 72 -5.51 -15.01 9.24
N MET A 73 -5.59 -14.00 8.36
CA MET A 73 -6.55 -12.90 8.39
C MET A 73 -7.32 -12.82 7.06
N PRO A 74 -8.10 -13.85 6.69
CA PRO A 74 -8.74 -13.95 5.37
C PRO A 74 -9.69 -12.79 5.04
N ASN A 75 -10.24 -12.15 6.09
CA ASN A 75 -11.14 -11.01 5.94
C ASN A 75 -10.42 -9.73 5.54
N GLU A 76 -9.09 -9.64 5.69
CA GLU A 76 -8.32 -8.46 5.25
C GLU A 76 -8.25 -8.33 3.72
N CYS A 77 -8.69 -9.36 3.00
CA CYS A 77 -8.77 -9.36 1.54
C CYS A 77 -7.43 -9.01 0.86
N GLU A 78 -6.33 -9.51 1.45
CA GLU A 78 -4.98 -9.48 0.91
C GLU A 78 -4.84 -10.26 -0.42
#